data_AF-A0A9Q0MSF2-F1
#
_entry.id   AF-A0A9Q0MSF2-F1
#
_cell.length_a   1.000
_cell.length_b   1.000
_cell.length_c   1.000
_cell.angle_alpha   90.00
_cell.angle_beta   90.00
_cell.angle_gamma   90.00
#
_symmetry.space_group_name_H-M   'P 1'
#
loop_
_entity.id
_entity.type
_entity.pdbx_description
1 polymer ?
#
loop_
_entity_poly.entity_id
_entity_poly.type
_entity_poly.pdbx_seq_one_letter_code
_entity_poly.pdbx_strand_id
1 'polypeptide(L)'
;DIQQLELLCKQMYQSQDSSIRSEAEKALVAFQDSCDALPKCQLLLDRGDSSYSQLLAATTLTKLMSKNAQGLSLQQRIDIRNYILNYLATRLSLENFVIQALVTLLGKITKHGWFEQLKDELVFRNVLDDVKKFLQGSVEHCMIGVQILSQLTCEMNQMSEVDISFSFTKHRKIACSFRDTQLYDIFCLSCNLLSTARDNSKSLNFMDESQHGLMNQILRLTRNCLSFDFIGTSTDESIDDMSTVQIPTNWRPAFLNLDTLKLFFDLYHILPTRLSSLALSTLVQIISVRRSLFSNSERAKFLSHLLNGVKNILENSQGLSDPDNYHEFCRLLARLKTNYQLGELVTVDCYPQTIQLIAKFTVQSLQMWQFAPNSVHYLLSLWQRMVASVPYVKATEPHLLSTYTPEVTKAYITSRLESLRVIVRDGLEDPLDDLGLVQQQLEQLSVIERCEYEKTCALLVQLFDQTAGAYQESLSQPAQHSIELVIQEGQLTWLVYIIGSAIGGRLSFTADDEHDIMDGELVVRAHDIIKNLSLKENIIRSQAIDKQQQMVQWFDNLMAGVERNLLVKNRD
;
A
#
# COMPACT_ATOMS: atom_id res chain seq x y z
N ASP A 1 -20.29 37.66 25.89
CA ASP A 1 -18.99 37.08 25.49
C ASP A 1 -19.10 35.70 24.86
N ILE A 2 -19.56 34.65 25.55
CA ILE A 2 -19.64 33.29 24.98
C ILE A 2 -20.56 33.21 23.75
N GLN A 3 -21.74 33.82 23.81
CA GLN A 3 -22.66 33.91 22.65
C GLN A 3 -22.06 34.65 21.45
N GLN A 4 -21.16 35.60 21.70
CA GLN A 4 -20.44 36.30 20.64
C GLN A 4 -19.44 35.36 19.95
N LEU A 5 -18.72 34.53 20.71
CA LEU A 5 -17.83 33.51 20.14
C LEU A 5 -18.62 32.49 19.31
N GLU A 6 -19.78 32.05 19.80
CA GLU A 6 -20.67 31.15 19.05
C GLU A 6 -21.16 31.77 17.73
N LEU A 7 -21.51 33.06 17.75
CA LEU A 7 -21.88 33.81 16.54
C LEU A 7 -20.72 33.90 15.55
N LEU A 8 -19.51 34.22 16.03
CA LEU A 8 -18.31 34.29 15.19
C LEU A 8 -17.99 32.92 14.56
N CYS A 9 -18.14 31.81 15.30
CA CYS A 9 -18.00 30.46 14.74
C CYS A 9 -18.99 30.21 13.61
N LYS A 10 -20.27 30.58 13.79
CA LYS A 10 -21.28 30.43 12.75
C LYS A 10 -20.96 31.29 11.52
N GLN A 11 -20.56 32.54 11.73
CA GLN A 11 -20.19 33.47 10.66
C GLN A 11 -18.98 32.95 9.84
N MET A 12 -17.97 32.40 10.50
CA MET A 12 -16.79 31.87 9.81
C MET A 12 -17.13 30.72 8.84
N TYR A 13 -18.01 29.80 9.23
CA TYR A 13 -18.36 28.63 8.42
C TYR A 13 -19.56 28.81 7.49
N GLN A 14 -20.50 29.70 7.82
CA GLN A 14 -21.79 29.81 7.10
C GLN A 14 -21.98 31.12 6.33
N SER A 15 -21.17 32.17 6.60
CA SER A 15 -21.33 33.44 5.89
C SER A 15 -20.89 33.32 4.42
N GLN A 16 -21.68 33.89 3.51
CA GLN A 16 -21.33 34.02 2.09
C GLN A 16 -20.41 35.23 1.83
N ASP A 17 -20.33 36.17 2.77
CA ASP A 17 -19.47 37.34 2.66
C ASP A 17 -18.04 37.03 3.12
N SER A 18 -17.07 37.29 2.22
CA SER A 18 -15.65 37.09 2.46
C SER A 18 -15.10 38.01 3.56
N SER A 19 -15.58 39.25 3.68
CA SER A 19 -15.11 40.19 4.70
C SER A 19 -15.50 39.70 6.10
N ILE A 20 -16.77 39.30 6.26
CA ILE A 20 -17.31 38.80 7.53
C ILE A 20 -16.58 37.51 7.96
N ARG A 21 -16.29 36.61 7.02
CA ARG A 21 -15.50 35.41 7.33
C ARG A 21 -14.10 35.75 7.81
N SER A 22 -13.41 36.67 7.14
CA SER A 22 -12.06 37.09 7.51
C SER A 22 -12.01 37.78 8.88
N GLU A 23 -13.00 38.62 9.19
CA GLU A 23 -13.11 39.28 10.49
C GLU A 23 -13.40 38.29 11.60
N ALA A 24 -14.32 37.36 11.37
CA ALA A 24 -14.62 36.29 12.32
C ALA A 24 -13.40 35.41 12.59
N GLU A 25 -12.69 34.98 11.55
CA GLU A 25 -11.46 34.19 11.67
C GLU A 25 -10.39 34.93 12.50
N LYS A 26 -10.13 36.20 12.21
CA LYS A 26 -9.17 37.02 12.98
C LYS A 26 -9.54 37.10 14.47
N ALA A 27 -10.83 37.32 14.77
CA ALA A 27 -11.31 37.38 16.14
C ALA A 27 -11.17 36.04 16.88
N LEU A 28 -11.44 34.92 16.19
CA LEU A 28 -11.31 33.58 16.75
C LEU A 28 -9.84 33.18 16.97
N VAL A 29 -8.94 33.55 16.05
CA VAL A 29 -7.49 33.36 16.23
C VAL A 29 -6.99 34.16 17.43
N ALA A 30 -7.42 35.41 17.59
CA ALA A 30 -7.07 36.22 18.76
C ALA A 30 -7.59 35.60 20.07
N PHE A 31 -8.78 35.00 20.07
CA PHE A 31 -9.31 34.26 21.22
C PHE A 31 -8.44 33.06 21.60
N GLN A 32 -7.95 32.30 20.62
CA GLN A 32 -7.11 31.12 20.89
C GLN A 32 -5.81 31.43 21.64
N ASP A 33 -5.30 32.65 21.48
CA ASP A 33 -4.06 33.09 22.12
C ASP A 33 -4.32 33.88 23.44
N SER A 34 -5.58 33.96 23.88
CA SER A 34 -5.98 34.68 25.11
C SER A 34 -5.76 33.86 26.40
N CYS A 35 -5.47 34.54 27.51
CA CYS A 35 -5.27 33.90 28.82
C CYS A 35 -6.55 33.24 29.39
N ASP A 36 -7.72 33.72 28.99
CA ASP A 36 -9.03 33.21 29.43
C ASP A 36 -9.59 32.10 28.51
N ALA A 37 -8.78 31.60 27.56
CA ALA A 37 -9.23 30.62 26.58
C ALA A 37 -9.73 29.32 27.24
N LEU A 38 -9.02 28.81 28.26
CA LEU A 38 -9.35 27.54 28.93
C LEU A 38 -10.77 27.53 29.54
N PRO A 39 -11.14 28.44 30.47
CA PRO A 39 -12.48 28.45 31.06
C PRO A 39 -13.57 28.74 30.02
N LYS A 40 -13.30 29.58 29.01
CA LYS A 40 -14.25 29.85 27.92
C LYS A 40 -14.49 28.62 27.04
N CYS A 41 -13.47 27.79 26.80
CA CYS A 41 -13.63 26.53 26.07
C CYS A 41 -14.52 25.53 26.81
N GLN A 42 -14.39 25.42 28.14
CA GLN A 42 -15.27 24.58 28.96
C GLN A 42 -16.72 25.03 28.83
N LEU A 43 -16.99 26.34 29.00
CA LEU A 43 -18.33 26.91 28.84
C LEU A 43 -18.93 26.68 27.44
N LEU A 44 -18.13 26.78 26.37
CA LEU A 44 -18.59 26.49 25.00
C LEU A 44 -19.00 25.02 24.84
N LEU A 45 -18.25 24.09 25.43
CA LEU A 45 -18.56 22.66 25.40
C LEU A 45 -19.79 22.34 26.26
N ASP A 46 -19.89 22.91 27.46
CA ASP A 46 -21.03 22.73 28.37
C ASP A 46 -22.34 23.20 27.72
N ARG A 47 -22.32 24.36 27.05
CA ARG A 47 -23.48 24.84 26.29
C ARG A 47 -23.80 23.91 25.12
N GLY A 48 -22.83 23.65 24.25
CA GLY A 48 -23.02 22.78 23.09
C GLY A 48 -24.09 23.27 22.10
N ASP A 49 -24.40 24.57 22.07
CA ASP A 49 -25.43 25.18 21.20
C ASP A 49 -25.05 25.19 19.71
N SER A 50 -23.79 24.89 19.38
CA SER A 50 -23.27 24.88 18.01
C SER A 50 -22.11 23.90 17.86
N SER A 51 -22.18 23.00 16.87
CA SER A 51 -21.08 22.07 16.59
C SER A 51 -19.79 22.79 16.18
N TYR A 52 -19.89 23.98 15.59
CA TYR A 52 -18.73 24.82 15.29
C TYR A 52 -18.07 25.43 16.53
N SER A 53 -18.85 25.76 17.58
CA SER A 53 -18.27 26.27 18.82
C SER A 53 -17.61 25.15 19.63
N GLN A 54 -18.19 23.94 19.60
CA GLN A 54 -17.55 22.74 20.14
C GLN A 54 -16.23 22.43 19.43
N LEU A 55 -16.20 22.53 18.09
CA LEU A 55 -14.98 22.37 17.29
C LEU A 55 -13.93 23.44 17.63
N LEU A 56 -14.33 24.70 17.76
CA LEU A 56 -13.42 25.76 18.20
C LEU A 56 -12.84 25.45 19.59
N ALA A 57 -13.68 25.04 20.54
CA ALA A 57 -13.22 24.73 21.89
C ALA A 57 -12.23 23.56 21.88
N ALA A 58 -12.53 22.47 21.19
CA ALA A 58 -11.65 21.31 21.07
C ALA A 58 -10.30 21.67 20.42
N THR A 59 -10.31 22.41 19.31
CA THR A 59 -9.08 22.82 18.60
C THR A 59 -8.25 23.84 19.39
N THR A 60 -8.91 24.76 20.11
CA THR A 60 -8.23 25.72 21.00
C THR A 60 -7.54 25.00 22.15
N LEU A 61 -8.23 24.05 22.81
CA LEU A 61 -7.62 23.23 23.86
C LEU A 61 -6.43 22.42 23.34
N THR A 62 -6.51 21.86 22.12
CA THR A 62 -5.40 21.14 21.48
C THR A 62 -4.20 22.06 21.25
N LYS A 63 -4.43 23.29 20.77
CA LYS A 63 -3.38 24.29 20.56
C LYS A 63 -2.71 24.72 21.87
N LEU A 64 -3.49 24.89 22.94
CA LEU A 64 -2.96 25.20 24.27
C LEU A 64 -2.00 24.09 24.77
N MET A 65 -2.27 22.83 24.41
CA MET A 65 -1.37 21.71 24.74
C MET A 65 -0.07 21.75 23.95
N SER A 66 -0.14 21.98 22.64
CA SER A 66 1.06 21.96 21.78
C SER A 66 1.98 23.17 21.99
N LYS A 67 1.43 24.39 22.14
CA LYS A 67 2.22 25.64 22.22
C LYS A 67 2.63 26.03 23.64
N ASN A 68 1.76 25.82 24.62
CA ASN A 68 1.92 26.29 26.00
C ASN A 68 1.89 25.15 27.02
N ALA A 69 2.45 23.98 26.71
CA ALA A 69 2.47 22.82 27.62
C ALA A 69 3.02 23.15 29.03
N GLN A 70 3.95 24.10 29.13
CA GLN A 70 4.51 24.58 30.41
C GLN A 70 3.55 25.51 31.20
N GLY A 71 2.52 26.06 30.55
CA GLY A 71 1.56 26.98 31.15
C GLY A 71 0.38 26.31 31.85
N LEU A 72 0.04 25.06 31.50
CA LEU A 72 -0.94 24.28 32.25
C LEU A 72 -0.26 23.46 33.35
N SER A 73 -0.91 23.38 34.51
CA SER A 73 -0.50 22.46 35.57
C SER A 73 -0.84 21.01 35.21
N LEU A 74 -0.16 20.06 35.85
CA LEU A 74 -0.48 18.63 35.74
C LEU A 74 -1.95 18.35 36.06
N GLN A 75 -2.47 18.98 37.12
CA GLN A 75 -3.86 18.82 37.54
C GLN A 75 -4.82 19.30 36.45
N GLN A 76 -4.57 20.48 35.86
CA GLN A 76 -5.41 20.99 34.76
C GLN A 76 -5.41 20.06 33.55
N ARG A 77 -4.29 19.46 33.19
CA ARG A 77 -4.24 18.46 32.10
C ARG A 77 -5.08 17.23 32.40
N ILE A 78 -5.01 16.73 33.65
CA ILE A 78 -5.81 15.59 34.11
C ILE A 78 -7.31 15.95 34.09
N ASP A 79 -7.66 17.15 34.56
CA ASP A 79 -9.05 17.62 34.58
C ASP A 79 -9.62 17.74 33.16
N ILE A 80 -8.84 18.30 32.21
CA ILE A 80 -9.25 18.37 30.80
C ILE A 80 -9.43 16.95 30.23
N ARG A 81 -8.47 16.03 30.43
CA ARG A 81 -8.58 14.63 29.97
C ARG A 81 -9.88 13.99 30.46
N ASN A 82 -10.14 14.06 31.76
CA ASN A 82 -11.29 13.42 32.39
C ASN A 82 -12.60 14.08 31.95
N TYR A 83 -12.61 15.40 31.82
CA TYR A 83 -13.76 16.14 31.29
C TYR A 83 -14.10 15.69 29.87
N ILE A 84 -13.11 15.60 28.97
CA ILE A 84 -13.35 15.20 27.57
C ILE A 84 -13.80 13.74 27.47
N LEU A 85 -13.21 12.82 28.26
CA LEU A 85 -13.67 11.44 28.34
C LEU A 85 -15.13 11.37 28.80
N ASN A 86 -15.49 12.08 29.86
CA ASN A 86 -16.88 12.12 30.35
C ASN A 86 -17.83 12.78 29.34
N TYR A 87 -17.36 13.82 28.63
CA TYR A 87 -18.14 14.51 27.61
C TYR A 87 -18.49 13.56 26.46
N LEU A 88 -17.51 12.82 25.95
CA LEU A 88 -17.69 11.80 24.91
C LEU A 88 -18.56 10.63 25.38
N ALA A 89 -18.50 10.26 26.66
CA ALA A 89 -19.33 9.19 27.23
C ALA A 89 -20.80 9.61 27.42
N THR A 90 -21.06 10.89 27.68
CA THR A 90 -22.41 11.37 28.03
C THR A 90 -23.17 11.99 26.86
N ARG A 91 -22.47 12.50 25.83
CA ARG A 91 -23.09 13.12 24.65
C ARG A 91 -22.85 12.29 23.39
N LEU A 92 -23.82 11.43 23.06
CA LEU A 92 -23.75 10.53 21.91
C LEU A 92 -24.20 11.17 20.59
N SER A 93 -24.94 12.28 20.64
CA SER A 93 -25.47 12.98 19.45
C SER A 93 -24.54 14.09 18.96
N LEU A 94 -23.23 13.86 18.99
CA LEU A 94 -22.24 14.82 18.51
C LEU A 94 -21.99 14.62 17.02
N GLU A 95 -21.73 15.73 16.30
CA GLU A 95 -21.29 15.67 14.91
C GLU A 95 -19.93 14.96 14.79
N ASN A 96 -19.75 14.17 13.72
CA ASN A 96 -18.53 13.36 13.52
C ASN A 96 -17.23 14.18 13.59
N PHE A 97 -17.24 15.39 13.04
CA PHE A 97 -16.05 16.27 13.08
C PHE A 97 -15.75 16.80 14.49
N VAL A 98 -16.76 16.93 15.36
CA VAL A 98 -16.59 17.31 16.76
C VAL A 98 -16.00 16.13 17.54
N ILE A 99 -16.53 14.92 17.33
CA ILE A 99 -15.99 13.70 17.93
C ILE A 99 -14.52 13.55 17.55
N GLN A 100 -14.19 13.68 16.26
CA GLN A 100 -12.80 13.61 15.79
C GLN A 100 -11.90 14.66 16.46
N ALA A 101 -12.35 15.90 16.60
CA ALA A 101 -11.56 16.96 17.26
C ALA A 101 -11.32 16.68 18.75
N LEU A 102 -12.33 16.18 19.46
CA LEU A 102 -12.22 15.81 20.88
C LEU A 102 -11.32 14.57 21.09
N VAL A 103 -11.43 13.59 20.21
CA VAL A 103 -10.59 12.39 20.21
C VAL A 103 -9.13 12.73 19.90
N THR A 104 -8.87 13.63 18.94
CA THR A 104 -7.53 14.16 18.69
C THR A 104 -6.96 14.91 19.90
N LEU A 105 -7.76 15.75 20.56
CA LEU A 105 -7.37 16.42 21.81
C LEU A 105 -6.96 15.40 22.88
N LEU A 106 -7.77 14.36 23.07
CA LEU A 106 -7.49 13.30 24.05
C LEU A 106 -6.19 12.54 23.73
N GLY A 107 -5.96 12.22 22.45
CA GLY A 107 -4.71 11.61 21.98
C GLY A 107 -3.49 12.49 22.30
N LYS A 108 -3.56 13.78 21.97
CA LYS A 108 -2.49 14.76 22.24
C LYS A 108 -2.20 14.88 23.74
N ILE A 109 -3.23 15.09 24.57
CA ILE A 109 -3.07 15.21 26.03
C ILE A 109 -2.41 13.94 26.59
N THR A 110 -2.83 12.77 26.14
CA THR A 110 -2.28 11.48 26.59
C THR A 110 -0.80 11.34 26.21
N LYS A 111 -0.42 11.72 24.99
CA LYS A 111 0.97 11.72 24.52
C LYS A 111 1.84 12.72 25.30
N HIS A 112 1.35 13.93 25.56
CA HIS A 112 2.05 14.93 26.36
C HIS A 112 2.25 14.49 27.83
N GLY A 113 1.22 13.89 28.41
CA GLY A 113 1.22 13.38 29.79
C GLY A 113 1.84 11.99 29.97
N TRP A 114 2.37 11.35 28.92
CA TRP A 114 2.69 9.91 28.91
C TRP A 114 3.62 9.41 30.04
N PHE A 115 4.50 10.29 30.52
CA PHE A 115 5.44 10.01 31.62
C PHE A 115 5.14 10.84 32.89
N GLU A 116 4.06 11.59 32.92
CA GLU A 116 3.69 12.40 34.10
C GLU A 116 3.07 11.51 35.18
N GLN A 117 3.51 11.73 36.42
CA GLN A 117 3.08 10.95 37.58
C GLN A 117 2.27 11.82 38.54
N LEU A 118 1.16 11.27 39.03
CA LEU A 118 0.40 11.83 40.14
C LEU A 118 0.31 10.75 41.22
N LYS A 119 0.87 11.01 42.42
CA LYS A 119 0.93 10.05 43.53
C LYS A 119 1.53 8.69 43.09
N ASP A 120 2.67 8.74 42.40
CA ASP A 120 3.40 7.59 41.86
C ASP A 120 2.71 6.77 40.75
N GLU A 121 1.52 7.20 40.30
CA GLU A 121 0.80 6.55 39.19
C GLU A 121 0.92 7.33 37.88
N LEU A 122 1.11 6.60 36.78
CA LEU A 122 1.14 7.14 35.41
C LEU A 122 -0.29 7.29 34.86
N VAL A 123 -1.03 8.26 35.39
CA VAL A 123 -2.49 8.43 35.18
C VAL A 123 -2.92 8.43 33.70
N PHE A 124 -2.09 9.01 32.81
CA PHE A 124 -2.38 9.06 31.38
C PHE A 124 -2.32 7.70 30.69
N ARG A 125 -1.64 6.71 31.27
CA ARG A 125 -1.55 5.35 30.72
C ARG A 125 -2.78 4.49 31.01
N ASN A 126 -3.67 4.93 31.90
CA ASN A 126 -4.93 4.24 32.21
C ASN A 126 -5.98 4.37 31.09
N VAL A 127 -5.62 5.01 29.96
CA VAL A 127 -6.53 5.26 28.83
C VAL A 127 -7.18 3.99 28.28
N LEU A 128 -6.47 2.86 28.27
CA LEU A 128 -7.03 1.59 27.80
C LEU A 128 -8.17 1.11 28.71
N ASP A 129 -8.00 1.21 30.03
CA ASP A 129 -9.03 0.82 31.00
C ASP A 129 -10.21 1.78 31.00
N ASP A 130 -9.98 3.06 30.73
CA ASP A 130 -11.06 4.03 30.52
C ASP A 130 -11.85 3.72 29.24
N VAL A 131 -11.18 3.40 28.13
CA VAL A 131 -11.84 3.04 26.88
C VAL A 131 -12.59 1.71 26.97
N LYS A 132 -12.09 0.72 27.72
CA LYS A 132 -12.83 -0.55 27.93
C LYS A 132 -14.25 -0.33 28.46
N LYS A 133 -14.49 0.74 29.24
CA LYS A 133 -15.83 1.11 29.72
C LYS A 133 -16.76 1.52 28.58
N PHE A 134 -16.24 2.23 27.56
CA PHE A 134 -17.01 2.56 26.36
C PHE A 134 -17.41 1.32 25.57
N LEU A 135 -16.52 0.33 25.49
CA LEU A 135 -16.77 -0.91 24.75
C LEU A 135 -17.85 -1.80 25.39
N GLN A 136 -18.19 -1.56 26.66
CA GLN A 136 -19.28 -2.22 27.39
C GLN A 136 -20.63 -1.50 27.20
N GLY A 137 -20.64 -0.32 26.56
CA GLY A 137 -21.83 0.50 26.32
C GLY A 137 -22.59 0.12 25.04
N SER A 138 -23.26 1.12 24.46
CA SER A 138 -23.96 0.97 23.17
C SER A 138 -22.99 0.90 21.98
N VAL A 139 -23.51 0.65 20.77
CA VAL A 139 -22.72 0.64 19.52
C VAL A 139 -22.03 1.99 19.30
N GLU A 140 -22.69 3.10 19.62
CA GLU A 140 -22.13 4.45 19.53
C GLU A 140 -20.98 4.65 20.51
N HIS A 141 -21.12 4.17 21.76
CA HIS A 141 -20.02 4.19 22.72
C HIS A 141 -18.84 3.35 22.24
N CYS A 142 -19.11 2.15 21.71
CA CYS A 142 -18.08 1.28 21.16
C CYS A 142 -17.35 1.96 19.99
N MET A 143 -18.08 2.63 19.09
CA MET A 143 -17.51 3.39 17.98
C MET A 143 -16.59 4.51 18.47
N ILE A 144 -17.01 5.30 19.45
CA ILE A 144 -16.17 6.35 20.07
C ILE A 144 -14.94 5.72 20.73
N GLY A 145 -15.11 4.63 21.49
CA GLY A 145 -14.00 3.93 22.14
C GLY A 145 -12.93 3.44 21.14
N VAL A 146 -13.36 2.84 20.03
CA VAL A 146 -12.46 2.39 18.96
C VAL A 146 -11.79 3.58 18.27
N GLN A 147 -12.52 4.68 18.01
CA GLN A 147 -11.94 5.92 17.47
C GLN A 147 -10.87 6.51 18.40
N ILE A 148 -11.09 6.50 19.72
CA ILE A 148 -10.08 6.93 20.71
C ILE A 148 -8.80 6.11 20.57
N LEU A 149 -8.90 4.79 20.55
CA LEU A 149 -7.72 3.92 20.42
C LEU A 149 -7.02 4.08 19.08
N SER A 150 -7.79 4.25 18.00
CA SER A 150 -7.26 4.42 16.65
C SER A 150 -6.47 5.71 16.54
N GLN A 151 -7.07 6.83 16.98
CA GLN A 151 -6.41 8.13 17.00
C GLN A 151 -5.21 8.14 17.94
N LEU A 152 -5.31 7.53 19.12
CA LEU A 152 -4.18 7.42 20.04
C LEU A 152 -3.02 6.64 19.41
N THR A 153 -3.30 5.54 18.73
CA THR A 153 -2.29 4.73 18.04
C THR A 153 -1.58 5.55 16.97
N CYS A 154 -2.33 6.28 16.13
CA CYS A 154 -1.77 7.19 15.12
C CYS A 154 -0.94 8.31 15.76
N GLU A 155 -1.47 8.98 16.78
CA GLU A 155 -0.82 10.09 17.48
C GLU A 155 0.48 9.64 18.17
N MET A 156 0.52 8.43 18.73
CA MET A 156 1.74 7.87 19.32
C MET A 156 2.79 7.48 18.26
N ASN A 157 2.35 7.13 17.05
CA ASN A 157 3.21 6.68 15.96
C ASN A 157 3.82 7.86 15.18
N GLN A 158 3.02 8.88 14.88
CA GLN A 158 3.41 10.01 14.03
C GLN A 158 3.95 11.19 14.86
N MET A 159 4.93 11.88 14.30
CA MET A 159 5.40 13.17 14.82
C MET A 159 4.76 14.28 13.98
N SER A 160 3.81 15.01 14.55
CA SER A 160 3.20 16.17 13.88
C SER A 160 4.22 17.32 13.80
N GLU A 161 4.43 17.88 12.61
CA GLU A 161 5.34 19.03 12.39
C GLU A 161 5.00 20.26 13.27
N VAL A 162 3.73 20.37 13.69
CA VAL A 162 3.22 21.47 14.53
C VAL A 162 3.62 21.32 16.02
N ASP A 163 4.10 20.15 16.45
CA ASP A 163 4.47 19.90 17.85
C ASP A 163 5.94 20.30 18.13
N ILE A 164 6.20 21.61 18.07
CA ILE A 164 7.52 22.23 18.34
C ILE A 164 8.04 21.86 19.75
N SER A 165 7.17 21.43 20.66
CA SER A 165 7.48 21.07 22.05
C SER A 165 8.11 19.69 22.24
N PHE A 166 8.14 18.83 21.21
CA PHE A 166 8.78 17.51 21.27
C PHE A 166 10.08 17.48 20.46
N SER A 167 11.18 17.12 21.11
CA SER A 167 12.33 16.61 20.37
C SER A 167 12.03 15.23 19.81
N PHE A 168 12.63 14.88 18.68
CA PHE A 168 12.54 13.54 18.09
C PHE A 168 12.84 12.44 19.12
N THR A 169 13.88 12.64 19.95
CA THR A 169 14.25 11.71 21.03
C THR A 169 13.12 11.50 22.05
N LYS A 170 12.43 12.58 22.46
CA LYS A 170 11.31 12.49 23.41
C LYS A 170 10.12 11.78 22.78
N HIS A 171 9.79 12.09 21.52
CA HIS A 171 8.76 11.40 20.76
C HIS A 171 9.05 9.90 20.65
N ARG A 172 10.25 9.51 20.20
CA ARG A 172 10.66 8.10 20.12
C ARG A 172 10.60 7.38 21.46
N LYS A 173 10.99 8.03 22.57
CA LYS A 173 10.86 7.44 23.90
C LYS A 173 9.40 7.15 24.28
N ILE A 174 8.48 8.05 23.94
CA ILE A 174 7.04 7.85 24.14
C ILE A 174 6.54 6.70 23.27
N ALA A 175 6.82 6.75 21.96
CA ALA A 175 6.39 5.72 21.00
C ALA A 175 6.88 4.32 21.39
N CYS A 176 8.16 4.16 21.74
CA CYS A 176 8.71 2.89 22.25
C CYS A 176 8.01 2.44 23.53
N SER A 177 7.78 3.34 24.49
CA SER A 177 7.08 2.99 25.72
C SER A 177 5.62 2.58 25.46
N PHE A 178 4.91 3.23 24.53
CA PHE A 178 3.54 2.87 24.16
C PHE A 178 3.48 1.51 23.46
N ARG A 179 4.39 1.27 22.51
CA ARG A 179 4.59 -0.02 21.84
C ARG A 179 4.77 -1.17 22.83
N ASP A 180 5.62 -0.97 23.85
CA ASP A 180 5.99 -2.01 24.80
C ASP A 180 4.96 -2.25 25.90
N THR A 181 4.06 -1.29 26.16
CA THR A 181 3.15 -1.35 27.32
C THR A 181 1.66 -1.39 27.00
N GLN A 182 1.21 -0.94 25.83
CA GLN A 182 -0.23 -0.84 25.51
C GLN A 182 -0.59 -1.35 24.12
N LEU A 183 0.28 -1.15 23.12
CA LEU A 183 -0.06 -1.40 21.72
C LEU A 183 -0.47 -2.87 21.45
N TYR A 184 0.18 -3.83 22.11
CA TYR A 184 -0.18 -5.25 21.97
C TYR A 184 -1.59 -5.56 22.48
N ASP A 185 -1.96 -4.97 23.62
CA ASP A 185 -3.28 -5.19 24.22
C ASP A 185 -4.37 -4.54 23.39
N ILE A 186 -4.09 -3.37 22.79
CA ILE A 186 -4.98 -2.71 21.84
C ILE A 186 -5.18 -3.58 20.59
N PHE A 187 -4.10 -4.16 20.06
CA PHE A 187 -4.18 -5.09 18.93
C PHE A 187 -5.05 -6.31 19.28
N CYS A 188 -4.78 -6.99 20.40
CA CYS A 188 -5.56 -8.14 20.85
C CYS A 188 -7.05 -7.78 21.05
N LEU A 189 -7.33 -6.63 21.65
CA LEU A 189 -8.69 -6.12 21.84
C LEU A 189 -9.42 -5.93 20.50
N SER A 190 -8.75 -5.33 19.51
CA SER A 190 -9.31 -5.15 18.17
C SER A 190 -9.63 -6.49 17.50
N CYS A 191 -8.74 -7.48 17.60
CA CYS A 191 -8.97 -8.83 17.08
C CYS A 191 -10.15 -9.54 17.79
N ASN A 192 -10.31 -9.34 19.09
CA ASN A 192 -11.43 -9.91 19.85
C ASN A 192 -12.78 -9.28 19.44
N LEU A 193 -12.81 -7.96 19.22
CA LEU A 193 -14.00 -7.27 18.71
C LEU A 193 -14.37 -7.76 17.31
N LEU A 194 -13.38 -7.92 16.42
CA LEU A 194 -13.57 -8.48 15.08
C LEU A 194 -14.04 -9.93 15.11
N SER A 195 -13.48 -10.76 16.00
CA SER A 195 -13.92 -12.15 16.18
C SER A 195 -15.36 -12.23 16.63
N THR A 196 -15.73 -11.39 17.61
CA THR A 196 -17.11 -11.29 18.10
C THR A 196 -18.07 -10.84 16.99
N ALA A 197 -17.65 -9.88 16.16
CA ALA A 197 -18.46 -9.42 15.03
C ALA A 197 -18.60 -10.51 13.95
N ARG A 198 -17.51 -11.24 13.62
CA ARG A 198 -17.56 -12.39 12.70
C ARG A 198 -18.53 -13.46 13.19
N ASP A 199 -18.44 -13.83 14.46
CA ASP A 199 -19.27 -14.89 15.04
C ASP A 199 -20.76 -14.49 15.06
N ASN A 200 -21.05 -13.19 15.13
CA ASN A 200 -22.39 -12.61 15.02
C ASN A 200 -22.78 -12.15 13.60
N SER A 201 -22.03 -12.54 12.57
CA SER A 201 -22.18 -12.06 11.17
C SER A 201 -23.59 -12.18 10.60
N LYS A 202 -24.35 -13.21 10.99
CA LYS A 202 -25.75 -13.40 10.55
C LYS A 202 -26.72 -12.33 11.05
N SER A 203 -26.35 -11.62 12.12
CA SER A 203 -27.13 -10.52 12.70
C SER A 203 -26.63 -9.14 12.29
N LEU A 204 -25.49 -9.06 11.60
CA LEU A 204 -24.93 -7.80 11.14
C LEU A 204 -25.66 -7.33 9.89
N ASN A 205 -26.13 -6.10 9.94
CA ASN A 205 -26.69 -5.41 8.80
C ASN A 205 -25.70 -4.32 8.34
N PHE A 206 -24.88 -4.61 7.33
CA PHE A 206 -23.93 -3.63 6.80
C PHE A 206 -24.58 -2.53 5.95
N MET A 207 -25.91 -2.51 5.84
CA MET A 207 -26.67 -1.34 5.39
C MET A 207 -26.95 -0.33 6.49
N ASP A 208 -26.81 -0.74 7.76
CA ASP A 208 -26.81 0.18 8.89
C ASP A 208 -25.46 0.91 8.93
N GLU A 209 -25.50 2.24 8.76
CA GLU A 209 -24.31 3.09 8.77
C GLU A 209 -23.53 2.97 10.08
N SER A 210 -24.20 2.72 11.21
CA SER A 210 -23.54 2.60 12.52
C SER A 210 -22.71 1.32 12.63
N GLN A 211 -23.28 0.18 12.20
CA GLN A 211 -22.59 -1.11 12.22
C GLN A 211 -21.46 -1.16 11.18
N HIS A 212 -21.71 -0.61 9.99
CA HIS A 212 -20.69 -0.45 8.96
C HIS A 212 -19.55 0.45 9.45
N GLY A 213 -19.89 1.60 10.06
CA GLY A 213 -18.95 2.54 10.63
C GLY A 213 -18.09 1.92 11.73
N LEU A 214 -18.69 1.18 12.65
CA LEU A 214 -17.96 0.48 13.71
C LEU A 214 -16.97 -0.55 13.13
N MET A 215 -17.40 -1.39 12.19
CA MET A 215 -16.51 -2.39 11.56
C MET A 215 -15.32 -1.73 10.85
N ASN A 216 -15.57 -0.66 10.09
CA ASN A 216 -14.52 0.13 9.45
C ASN A 216 -13.49 0.64 10.48
N GLN A 217 -13.96 1.20 11.59
CA GLN A 217 -13.08 1.73 12.64
C GLN A 217 -12.26 0.63 13.33
N ILE A 218 -12.85 -0.54 13.59
CA ILE A 218 -12.12 -1.66 14.21
C ILE A 218 -11.04 -2.19 13.26
N LEU A 219 -11.36 -2.40 11.97
CA LEU A 219 -10.38 -2.84 10.97
C LEU A 219 -9.23 -1.83 10.80
N ARG A 220 -9.55 -0.53 10.77
CA ARG A 220 -8.54 0.54 10.75
C ARG A 220 -7.67 0.53 11.99
N LEU A 221 -8.25 0.35 13.17
CA LEU A 221 -7.50 0.23 14.43
C LEU A 221 -6.50 -0.94 14.35
N THR A 222 -6.97 -2.13 13.97
CA THR A 222 -6.11 -3.31 13.84
C THR A 222 -4.96 -3.07 12.85
N ARG A 223 -5.26 -2.49 11.68
CA ARG A 223 -4.24 -2.14 10.69
C ARG A 223 -3.24 -1.12 11.24
N ASN A 224 -3.70 -0.07 11.91
CA ASN A 224 -2.85 0.95 12.52
C ASN A 224 -1.90 0.36 13.57
N CYS A 225 -2.34 -0.65 14.33
CA CYS A 225 -1.46 -1.36 15.28
C CYS A 225 -0.34 -2.13 14.56
N LEU A 226 -0.62 -2.75 13.43
CA LEU A 226 0.36 -3.52 12.65
C LEU A 226 1.27 -2.63 11.80
N SER A 227 0.81 -1.44 11.41
CA SER A 227 1.57 -0.43 10.66
C SER A 227 2.32 0.56 11.57
N PHE A 228 2.44 0.27 12.86
CA PHE A 228 3.21 1.08 13.80
C PHE A 228 4.71 1.05 13.45
N ASP A 229 5.43 2.17 13.61
CA ASP A 229 6.87 2.23 13.40
C ASP A 229 7.62 1.62 14.59
N PHE A 230 7.74 0.29 14.55
CA PHE A 230 8.37 -0.50 15.60
C PHE A 230 9.87 -0.16 15.76
N ILE A 231 10.56 0.35 14.73
CA ILE A 231 12.02 0.53 14.72
C ILE A 231 12.43 1.99 14.91
N GLY A 232 11.73 2.94 14.29
CA GLY A 232 12.10 4.36 14.31
C GLY A 232 12.75 4.88 13.05
N THR A 233 12.54 4.17 11.95
CA THR A 233 13.22 4.42 10.69
C THR A 233 12.27 4.93 9.62
N SER A 234 10.95 4.99 9.87
CA SER A 234 9.99 5.55 8.92
C SER A 234 9.93 7.07 9.08
N THR A 235 10.94 7.76 8.54
CA THR A 235 10.89 9.23 8.37
C THR A 235 10.31 9.64 7.02
N ASP A 236 10.01 8.67 6.15
CA ASP A 236 9.64 8.91 4.76
C ASP A 236 8.52 7.96 4.33
N GLU A 237 7.39 8.49 3.88
CA GLU A 237 6.26 7.71 3.33
C GLU A 237 6.58 7.11 1.95
N SER A 238 7.73 7.46 1.35
CA SER A 238 8.22 6.89 0.08
C SER A 238 8.99 5.58 0.21
N ILE A 239 9.14 5.03 1.44
CA ILE A 239 9.87 3.78 1.67
C ILE A 239 9.14 2.61 0.99
N ASP A 240 9.94 1.76 0.33
CA ASP A 240 9.51 0.54 -0.36
C ASP A 240 8.38 -0.18 0.40
N ASP A 241 7.20 -0.18 -0.23
CA ASP A 241 5.94 -0.76 0.20
C ASP A 241 6.01 -2.31 0.31
N MET A 242 7.23 -2.86 0.27
CA MET A 242 7.63 -4.26 0.35
C MET A 242 8.56 -4.59 1.53
N SER A 243 8.83 -3.64 2.44
CA SER A 243 9.66 -3.85 3.64
C SER A 243 9.03 -4.81 4.70
N THR A 244 9.88 -5.48 5.50
CA THR A 244 9.42 -6.40 6.57
C THR A 244 9.08 -5.66 7.86
N VAL A 245 7.98 -6.05 8.51
CA VAL A 245 7.52 -5.47 9.78
C VAL A 245 8.26 -6.13 10.95
N GLN A 246 8.97 -5.33 11.74
CA GLN A 246 9.81 -5.78 12.85
C GLN A 246 9.07 -5.76 14.19
N ILE A 247 8.07 -6.63 14.33
CA ILE A 247 7.25 -6.69 15.56
C ILE A 247 8.06 -7.23 16.77
N PRO A 248 7.85 -6.66 17.97
CA PRO A 248 8.37 -7.19 19.23
C PRO A 248 8.04 -8.68 19.49
N THR A 249 8.96 -9.38 20.16
CA THR A 249 8.83 -10.84 20.38
C THR A 249 7.67 -11.22 21.31
N ASN A 250 7.24 -10.33 22.20
CA ASN A 250 6.07 -10.57 23.07
C ASN A 250 4.76 -10.67 22.29
N TRP A 251 4.70 -10.22 21.03
CA TRP A 251 3.52 -10.37 20.17
C TRP A 251 3.43 -11.73 19.49
N ARG A 252 4.51 -12.53 19.53
CA ARG A 252 4.59 -13.85 18.89
C ARG A 252 3.34 -14.73 19.14
N PRO A 253 2.74 -14.81 20.34
CA PRO A 253 1.55 -15.62 20.57
C PRO A 253 0.38 -15.30 19.64
N ALA A 254 0.16 -14.02 19.30
CA ALA A 254 -0.95 -13.62 18.45
C ALA A 254 -0.77 -14.07 16.98
N PHE A 255 0.46 -14.19 16.50
CA PHE A 255 0.77 -14.66 15.15
C PHE A 255 0.94 -16.18 15.04
N LEU A 256 1.26 -16.84 16.16
CA LEU A 256 1.24 -18.30 16.25
C LEU A 256 -0.19 -18.85 16.36
N ASN A 257 -1.12 -18.06 16.89
CA ASN A 257 -2.52 -18.42 16.86
C ASN A 257 -3.06 -18.36 15.42
N LEU A 258 -3.30 -19.53 14.84
CA LEU A 258 -3.80 -19.69 13.49
C LEU A 258 -5.21 -19.10 13.33
N ASP A 259 -5.96 -18.94 14.42
CA ASP A 259 -7.27 -18.29 14.41
C ASP A 259 -7.18 -16.81 14.03
N THR A 260 -6.06 -16.13 14.33
CA THR A 260 -5.85 -14.73 13.93
C THR A 260 -5.78 -14.60 12.41
N LEU A 261 -5.01 -15.47 11.74
CA LEU A 261 -4.91 -15.45 10.28
C LEU A 261 -6.25 -15.83 9.64
N LYS A 262 -6.89 -16.88 10.18
CA LYS A 262 -8.20 -17.35 9.75
C LYS A 262 -9.26 -16.26 9.87
N LEU A 263 -9.27 -15.50 10.96
CA LEU A 263 -10.21 -14.40 11.19
C LEU A 263 -10.26 -13.43 10.01
N PHE A 264 -9.11 -12.97 9.50
CA PHE A 264 -9.12 -11.99 8.41
C PHE A 264 -9.49 -12.59 7.05
N PHE A 265 -9.19 -13.87 6.82
CA PHE A 265 -9.74 -14.58 5.65
C PHE A 265 -11.26 -14.73 5.76
N ASP A 266 -11.79 -15.13 6.93
CA ASP A 266 -13.23 -15.23 7.16
C ASP A 266 -13.92 -13.86 6.97
N LEU A 267 -13.34 -12.80 7.53
CA LEU A 267 -13.85 -11.43 7.38
C LEU A 267 -13.86 -10.98 5.92
N TYR A 268 -12.82 -11.29 5.14
CA TYR A 268 -12.80 -11.00 3.71
C TYR A 268 -13.99 -11.65 2.98
N HIS A 269 -14.35 -12.89 3.33
CA HIS A 269 -15.45 -13.61 2.68
C HIS A 269 -16.84 -13.14 3.14
N ILE A 270 -16.97 -12.60 4.36
CA ILE A 270 -18.25 -12.21 4.96
C ILE A 270 -18.58 -10.73 4.70
N LEU A 271 -17.58 -9.87 4.64
CA LEU A 271 -17.75 -8.41 4.58
C LEU A 271 -18.03 -7.91 3.15
N PRO A 272 -18.74 -6.77 3.00
CA PRO A 272 -18.89 -6.10 1.70
C PRO A 272 -17.56 -5.51 1.21
N THR A 273 -17.45 -5.25 -0.10
CA THR A 273 -16.19 -4.88 -0.77
C THR A 273 -15.45 -3.71 -0.11
N ARG A 274 -16.18 -2.67 0.31
CA ARG A 274 -15.60 -1.50 1.01
C ARG A 274 -14.88 -1.83 2.33
N LEU A 275 -15.27 -2.92 2.99
CA LEU A 275 -14.68 -3.36 4.27
C LEU A 275 -13.73 -4.54 4.07
N SER A 276 -14.00 -5.41 3.10
CA SER A 276 -13.14 -6.57 2.80
C SER A 276 -11.74 -6.15 2.34
N SER A 277 -11.61 -4.98 1.69
CA SER A 277 -10.30 -4.44 1.28
C SER A 277 -9.42 -4.11 2.49
N LEU A 278 -10.00 -3.61 3.58
CA LEU A 278 -9.29 -3.39 4.85
C LEU A 278 -8.89 -4.71 5.52
N ALA A 279 -9.71 -5.76 5.39
CA ALA A 279 -9.34 -7.10 5.88
C ALA A 279 -8.13 -7.65 5.10
N LEU A 280 -8.12 -7.52 3.77
CA LEU A 280 -6.95 -7.85 2.94
C LEU A 280 -5.73 -7.00 3.32
N SER A 281 -5.89 -5.69 3.49
CA SER A 281 -4.79 -4.82 3.89
C SER A 281 -4.20 -5.23 5.24
N THR A 282 -5.04 -5.68 6.17
CA THR A 282 -4.59 -6.24 7.45
C THR A 282 -3.82 -7.56 7.25
N LEU A 283 -4.29 -8.45 6.36
CA LEU A 283 -3.55 -9.66 5.97
C LEU A 283 -2.17 -9.32 5.37
N VAL A 284 -2.08 -8.31 4.49
CA VAL A 284 -0.80 -7.84 3.93
C VAL A 284 0.18 -7.49 5.05
N GLN A 285 -0.27 -6.78 6.08
CA GLN A 285 0.57 -6.44 7.24
C GLN A 285 0.98 -7.68 8.06
N ILE A 286 0.04 -8.60 8.33
CA ILE A 286 0.33 -9.86 9.04
C ILE A 286 1.38 -10.70 8.30
N ILE A 287 1.27 -10.80 6.97
CA ILE A 287 2.20 -11.56 6.14
C ILE A 287 3.55 -10.86 6.05
N SER A 288 3.61 -9.55 6.26
CA SER A 288 4.85 -8.77 6.26
C SER A 288 5.64 -8.90 7.56
N VAL A 289 5.11 -9.53 8.60
CA VAL A 289 5.81 -9.78 9.86
C VAL A 289 7.03 -10.65 9.63
N ARG A 290 8.21 -10.17 10.04
CA ARG A 290 9.49 -10.84 9.77
C ARG A 290 9.44 -12.35 10.06
N ARG A 291 9.90 -13.15 9.09
CA ARG A 291 9.94 -14.61 9.23
C ARG A 291 10.73 -15.13 10.44
N SER A 292 11.69 -14.36 10.96
CA SER A 292 12.52 -14.73 12.13
C SER A 292 11.76 -14.69 13.45
N LEU A 293 10.51 -14.19 13.46
CA LEU A 293 9.62 -14.31 14.62
C LEU A 293 9.24 -15.77 14.90
N PHE A 294 9.23 -16.62 13.86
CA PHE A 294 8.81 -18.01 13.89
C PHE A 294 10.02 -18.96 13.83
N SER A 295 9.94 -20.09 14.53
CA SER A 295 10.82 -21.24 14.27
C SER A 295 10.45 -21.91 12.94
N ASN A 296 11.31 -22.79 12.43
CA ASN A 296 11.08 -23.46 11.14
C ASN A 296 9.78 -24.27 11.10
N SER A 297 9.44 -24.98 12.18
CA SER A 297 8.22 -25.81 12.25
C SER A 297 6.94 -24.96 12.36
N GLU A 298 6.97 -23.89 13.14
CA GLU A 298 5.86 -22.94 13.23
C GLU A 298 5.64 -22.21 11.90
N ARG A 299 6.73 -21.83 11.23
CA ARG A 299 6.67 -21.15 9.93
C ARG A 299 6.02 -22.03 8.86
N ALA A 300 6.34 -23.32 8.83
CA ALA A 300 5.69 -24.26 7.91
C ALA A 300 4.16 -24.32 8.14
N LYS A 301 3.72 -24.37 9.41
CA LYS A 301 2.29 -24.36 9.75
C LYS A 301 1.60 -23.05 9.34
N PHE A 302 2.25 -21.91 9.61
CA PHE A 302 1.75 -20.60 9.24
C PHE A 302 1.61 -20.47 7.71
N LEU A 303 2.64 -20.85 6.96
CA LEU A 303 2.66 -20.83 5.49
C LEU A 303 1.59 -21.74 4.89
N SER A 304 1.34 -22.91 5.48
CA SER A 304 0.27 -23.80 5.04
C SER A 304 -1.11 -23.15 5.14
N HIS A 305 -1.41 -22.48 6.26
CA HIS A 305 -2.70 -21.78 6.42
C HIS A 305 -2.80 -20.58 5.47
N LEU A 306 -1.71 -19.84 5.32
CA LEU A 306 -1.64 -18.69 4.42
C LEU A 306 -1.89 -19.08 2.96
N LEU A 307 -1.17 -20.07 2.44
CA LEU A 307 -1.33 -20.51 1.05
C LEU A 307 -2.71 -21.12 0.79
N ASN A 308 -3.28 -21.86 1.76
CA ASN A 308 -4.67 -22.32 1.63
C ASN A 308 -5.67 -21.15 1.56
N GLY A 309 -5.49 -20.10 2.36
CA GLY A 309 -6.34 -18.90 2.27
C GLY A 309 -6.21 -18.20 0.92
N VAL A 310 -4.98 -18.01 0.42
CA VAL A 310 -4.72 -17.45 -0.92
C VAL A 310 -5.35 -18.29 -2.02
N LYS A 311 -5.15 -19.61 -1.97
CA LYS A 311 -5.75 -20.57 -2.89
C LYS A 311 -7.27 -20.44 -2.93
N ASN A 312 -7.93 -20.39 -1.77
CA ASN A 312 -9.38 -20.27 -1.68
C ASN A 312 -9.90 -18.97 -2.33
N ILE A 313 -9.19 -17.86 -2.18
CA ILE A 313 -9.55 -16.59 -2.85
C ILE A 313 -9.43 -16.75 -4.37
N LEU A 314 -8.34 -17.36 -4.86
CA LEU A 314 -8.11 -17.57 -6.29
C LEU A 314 -9.13 -18.53 -6.93
N GLU A 315 -9.51 -19.61 -6.24
CA GLU A 315 -10.49 -20.59 -6.75
C GLU A 315 -11.89 -19.99 -6.89
N ASN A 316 -12.29 -19.13 -5.96
CA ASN A 316 -13.64 -18.55 -5.96
C ASN A 316 -13.73 -17.21 -6.69
N SER A 317 -12.59 -16.52 -6.92
CA SER A 317 -12.51 -15.17 -7.47
C SER A 317 -13.42 -14.14 -6.77
N GLN A 318 -13.79 -14.41 -5.51
CA GLN A 318 -14.75 -13.60 -4.76
C GLN A 318 -14.20 -12.21 -4.52
N GLY A 319 -14.93 -11.15 -4.87
CA GLY A 319 -14.56 -9.78 -4.55
C GLY A 319 -13.39 -9.19 -5.34
N LEU A 320 -12.75 -9.94 -6.25
CA LEU A 320 -11.63 -9.47 -7.08
C LEU A 320 -12.07 -8.60 -8.28
N SER A 321 -13.38 -8.47 -8.53
CA SER A 321 -13.94 -7.51 -9.49
C SER A 321 -13.94 -6.07 -8.95
N ASP A 322 -13.65 -5.88 -7.66
CA ASP A 322 -13.54 -4.58 -7.02
C ASP A 322 -12.06 -4.13 -7.03
N PRO A 323 -11.74 -2.90 -7.51
CA PRO A 323 -10.34 -2.46 -7.66
C PRO A 323 -9.53 -2.45 -6.36
N ASP A 324 -10.14 -2.09 -5.22
CA ASP A 324 -9.43 -2.00 -3.94
C ASP A 324 -9.07 -3.39 -3.42
N ASN A 325 -10.01 -4.33 -3.47
CA ASN A 325 -9.76 -5.73 -3.14
C ASN A 325 -8.70 -6.35 -4.05
N TYR A 326 -8.81 -6.11 -5.36
CA TYR A 326 -7.86 -6.59 -6.33
C TYR A 326 -6.45 -6.07 -6.05
N HIS A 327 -6.31 -4.78 -5.77
CA HIS A 327 -5.04 -4.15 -5.44
C HIS A 327 -4.42 -4.73 -4.18
N GLU A 328 -5.17 -4.80 -3.07
CA GLU A 328 -4.67 -5.37 -1.82
C GLU A 328 -4.34 -6.86 -1.95
N PHE A 329 -5.06 -7.61 -2.80
CA PHE A 329 -4.74 -9.00 -3.09
C PHE A 329 -3.43 -9.15 -3.88
N CYS A 330 -3.18 -8.30 -4.89
CA CYS A 330 -1.89 -8.26 -5.58
C CYS A 330 -0.73 -7.94 -4.61
N ARG A 331 -0.92 -6.98 -3.70
CA ARG A 331 0.05 -6.68 -2.62
C ARG A 331 0.31 -7.92 -1.76
N LEU A 332 -0.76 -8.62 -1.36
CA LEU A 332 -0.68 -9.84 -0.56
C LEU A 332 0.15 -10.92 -1.24
N LEU A 333 -0.10 -11.18 -2.52
CA LEU A 333 0.66 -12.14 -3.33
C LEU A 333 2.15 -11.78 -3.37
N ALA A 334 2.47 -10.51 -3.61
CA ALA A 334 3.86 -10.06 -3.64
C ALA A 334 4.58 -10.24 -2.30
N ARG A 335 3.88 -10.08 -1.16
CA ARG A 335 4.47 -10.29 0.17
C ARG A 335 4.84 -11.75 0.47
N LEU A 336 4.21 -12.73 -0.19
CA LEU A 336 4.54 -14.15 -0.02
C LEU A 336 6.04 -14.39 -0.24
N LYS A 337 6.59 -13.86 -1.32
CA LYS A 337 8.01 -14.09 -1.68
C LYS A 337 8.97 -13.07 -1.06
N THR A 338 8.52 -11.87 -0.77
CA THR A 338 9.42 -10.86 -0.16
C THR A 338 9.76 -11.21 1.28
N ASN A 339 8.83 -11.84 2.01
CA ASN A 339 9.09 -12.21 3.40
C ASN A 339 9.54 -13.67 3.57
N TYR A 340 9.07 -14.61 2.74
CA TYR A 340 9.37 -16.05 2.88
C TYR A 340 10.24 -16.58 1.74
N GLN A 341 11.05 -17.59 2.03
CA GLN A 341 11.96 -18.17 1.02
C GLN A 341 11.20 -19.12 0.10
N LEU A 342 11.58 -19.16 -1.18
CA LEU A 342 10.96 -20.07 -2.16
C LEU A 342 11.06 -21.54 -1.72
N GLY A 343 12.21 -21.96 -1.18
CA GLY A 343 12.41 -23.31 -0.64
C GLY A 343 11.46 -23.69 0.50
N GLU A 344 10.75 -22.74 1.11
CA GLU A 344 9.75 -23.00 2.15
C GLU A 344 8.32 -23.00 1.62
N LEU A 345 8.10 -22.29 0.51
CA LEU A 345 6.80 -22.27 -0.16
C LEU A 345 6.58 -23.60 -0.88
N VAL A 346 7.60 -24.12 -1.56
CA VAL A 346 7.51 -25.38 -2.32
C VAL A 346 7.26 -26.61 -1.46
N THR A 347 7.58 -26.57 -0.17
CA THR A 347 7.36 -27.67 0.77
C THR A 347 5.94 -27.70 1.34
N VAL A 348 5.11 -26.71 1.02
CA VAL A 348 3.70 -26.69 1.43
C VAL A 348 2.86 -27.53 0.46
N ASP A 349 2.07 -28.46 1.00
CA ASP A 349 1.29 -29.43 0.21
C ASP A 349 0.42 -28.80 -0.90
N CYS A 350 -0.20 -27.64 -0.64
CA CYS A 350 -1.06 -26.94 -1.59
C CYS A 350 -0.31 -26.04 -2.59
N TYR A 351 1.02 -25.93 -2.51
CA TYR A 351 1.82 -25.05 -3.36
C TYR A 351 1.63 -25.32 -4.86
N PRO A 352 1.67 -26.56 -5.38
CA PRO A 352 1.55 -26.81 -6.82
C PRO A 352 0.25 -26.26 -7.43
N GLN A 353 -0.87 -26.42 -6.72
CA GLN A 353 -2.15 -25.86 -7.14
C GLN A 353 -2.17 -24.34 -7.00
N THR A 354 -1.61 -23.82 -5.91
CA THR A 354 -1.61 -22.37 -5.63
C THR A 354 -0.78 -21.61 -6.66
N ILE A 355 0.42 -22.07 -7.02
CA ILE A 355 1.26 -21.40 -8.02
C ILE A 355 0.64 -21.44 -9.42
N GLN A 356 -0.06 -22.53 -9.78
CA GLN A 356 -0.83 -22.61 -11.02
C GLN A 356 -1.95 -21.55 -11.06
N LEU A 357 -2.69 -21.39 -9.96
CA LEU A 357 -3.75 -20.40 -9.85
C LEU A 357 -3.18 -18.97 -9.88
N ILE A 358 -2.04 -18.71 -9.22
CA ILE A 358 -1.34 -17.41 -9.27
C ILE A 358 -0.88 -17.10 -10.71
N ALA A 359 -0.37 -18.09 -11.44
CA ALA A 359 0.00 -17.93 -12.85
C ALA A 359 -1.21 -17.55 -13.71
N LYS A 360 -2.31 -18.32 -13.60
CA LYS A 360 -3.56 -18.03 -14.32
C LYS A 360 -4.09 -16.64 -13.99
N PHE A 361 -4.11 -16.27 -12.71
CA PHE A 361 -4.51 -14.94 -12.27
C PHE A 361 -3.62 -13.87 -12.86
N THR A 362 -2.29 -14.03 -12.79
CA THR A 362 -1.33 -13.07 -13.34
C THR A 362 -1.52 -12.87 -14.85
N VAL A 363 -1.70 -13.96 -15.61
CA VAL A 363 -1.95 -13.88 -17.06
C VAL A 363 -3.22 -13.08 -17.35
N GLN A 364 -4.31 -13.34 -16.64
CA GLN A 364 -5.57 -12.60 -16.79
C GLN A 364 -5.41 -11.13 -16.39
N SER A 365 -4.72 -10.86 -15.28
CA SER A 365 -4.39 -9.53 -14.79
C SER A 365 -3.60 -8.69 -15.80
N LEU A 366 -2.62 -9.31 -16.47
CA LEU A 366 -1.82 -8.66 -17.49
C LEU A 366 -2.63 -8.30 -18.73
N GLN A 367 -3.60 -9.14 -19.10
CA GLN A 367 -4.52 -8.87 -20.22
C GLN A 367 -5.53 -7.77 -19.89
N MET A 368 -5.96 -7.65 -18.63
CA MET A 368 -6.86 -6.60 -18.15
C MET A 368 -6.12 -5.36 -17.65
N TRP A 369 -5.15 -4.87 -18.41
CA TRP A 369 -4.24 -3.80 -18.00
C TRP A 369 -4.95 -2.47 -17.64
N GLN A 370 -6.13 -2.20 -18.19
CA GLN A 370 -6.92 -1.00 -17.91
C GLN A 370 -7.52 -0.98 -16.49
N PHE A 371 -7.73 -2.15 -15.90
CA PHE A 371 -8.50 -2.27 -14.66
C PHE A 371 -7.72 -1.81 -13.41
N ALA A 372 -6.41 -2.03 -13.38
CA ALA A 372 -5.58 -1.66 -12.22
C ALA A 372 -4.07 -1.60 -12.58
N PRO A 373 -3.59 -0.53 -13.25
CA PRO A 373 -2.22 -0.45 -13.76
C PRO A 373 -1.17 -0.52 -12.63
N ASN A 374 -1.41 0.13 -11.49
CA ASN A 374 -0.49 0.15 -10.35
C ASN A 374 -0.36 -1.22 -9.66
N SER A 375 -1.33 -2.13 -9.85
CA SER A 375 -1.33 -3.46 -9.23
C SER A 375 -0.44 -4.46 -9.96
N VAL A 376 -0.16 -4.24 -11.25
CA VAL A 376 0.68 -5.12 -12.07
C VAL A 376 2.10 -5.20 -11.53
N HIS A 377 2.62 -4.08 -11.00
CA HIS A 377 3.94 -4.00 -10.38
C HIS A 377 4.16 -5.08 -9.29
N TYR A 378 3.16 -5.32 -8.44
CA TYR A 378 3.26 -6.31 -7.37
C TYR A 378 3.33 -7.74 -7.91
N LEU A 379 2.58 -8.04 -8.98
CA LEU A 379 2.60 -9.36 -9.61
C LEU A 379 3.94 -9.60 -10.31
N LEU A 380 4.45 -8.63 -11.09
CA LEU A 380 5.76 -8.74 -11.71
C LEU A 380 6.87 -8.85 -10.64
N SER A 381 6.78 -8.08 -9.56
CA SER A 381 7.72 -8.18 -8.43
C SER A 381 7.72 -9.57 -7.78
N LEU A 382 6.55 -10.20 -7.65
CA LEU A 382 6.44 -11.58 -7.18
C LEU A 382 7.24 -12.52 -8.10
N TRP A 383 6.93 -12.53 -9.40
CA TRP A 383 7.59 -13.42 -10.36
C TRP A 383 9.09 -13.17 -10.47
N GLN A 384 9.51 -11.91 -10.55
CA GLN A 384 10.92 -11.51 -10.56
C GLN A 384 11.66 -12.10 -9.36
N ARG A 385 11.14 -11.90 -8.14
CA ARG A 385 11.78 -12.39 -6.90
C ARG A 385 11.69 -13.91 -6.74
N MET A 386 10.67 -14.56 -7.31
CA MET A 386 10.55 -16.01 -7.34
C MET A 386 11.64 -16.61 -8.24
N VAL A 387 11.74 -16.13 -9.49
CA VAL A 387 12.74 -16.56 -10.49
C VAL A 387 14.16 -16.29 -10.01
N ALA A 388 14.46 -15.08 -9.51
CA ALA A 388 15.78 -14.73 -8.98
C ALA A 388 16.24 -15.65 -7.83
N SER A 389 15.29 -16.31 -7.15
CA SER A 389 15.61 -17.22 -6.04
C SER A 389 15.83 -18.67 -6.44
N VAL A 390 15.50 -19.06 -7.68
CA VAL A 390 15.63 -20.44 -8.19
C VAL A 390 17.03 -21.03 -7.98
N PRO A 391 18.14 -20.32 -8.29
CA PRO A 391 19.49 -20.88 -8.12
C PRO A 391 19.84 -21.21 -6.66
N TYR A 392 19.09 -20.67 -5.70
CA TYR A 392 19.35 -20.83 -4.26
C TYR A 392 18.38 -21.83 -3.60
N VAL A 393 17.44 -22.41 -4.35
CA VAL A 393 16.50 -23.41 -3.83
C VAL A 393 17.23 -24.73 -3.62
N LYS A 394 17.21 -25.23 -2.38
CA LYS A 394 17.76 -26.54 -1.99
C LYS A 394 16.70 -27.59 -1.71
N ALA A 395 15.42 -27.21 -1.85
CA ALA A 395 14.29 -28.11 -1.64
C ALA A 395 14.23 -29.18 -2.75
N THR A 396 13.73 -30.36 -2.40
CA THR A 396 13.57 -31.47 -3.34
C THR A 396 12.31 -31.34 -4.20
N GLU A 397 11.33 -30.60 -3.70
CA GLU A 397 10.04 -30.35 -4.31
C GLU A 397 10.17 -29.42 -5.51
N PRO A 398 9.43 -29.67 -6.61
CA PRO A 398 9.54 -28.87 -7.82
C PRO A 398 8.99 -27.45 -7.60
N HIS A 399 9.74 -26.44 -8.00
CA HIS A 399 9.31 -25.04 -7.92
C HIS A 399 8.24 -24.65 -8.96
N LEU A 400 8.13 -25.41 -10.07
CA LEU A 400 7.19 -25.21 -11.19
C LEU A 400 7.28 -23.86 -11.94
N LEU A 401 8.17 -22.96 -11.54
CA LEU A 401 8.40 -21.69 -12.23
C LEU A 401 8.81 -21.85 -13.70
N SER A 402 9.60 -22.86 -14.07
CA SER A 402 9.94 -23.15 -15.48
C SER A 402 8.73 -23.47 -16.35
N THR A 403 7.62 -23.90 -15.75
CA THR A 403 6.36 -24.17 -16.47
C THR A 403 5.57 -22.89 -16.70
N TYR A 404 5.42 -22.05 -15.66
CA TYR A 404 4.49 -20.93 -15.69
C TYR A 404 5.11 -19.58 -16.07
N THR A 405 6.41 -19.39 -15.81
CA THR A 405 7.11 -18.15 -16.18
C THR A 405 7.00 -17.83 -17.69
N PRO A 406 7.15 -18.80 -18.62
CA PRO A 406 6.93 -18.55 -20.05
C PRO A 406 5.53 -18.03 -20.38
N GLU A 407 4.50 -18.52 -19.69
CA GLU A 407 3.12 -18.07 -19.89
C GLU A 407 2.93 -16.62 -19.43
N VAL A 408 3.51 -16.26 -18.28
CA VAL A 408 3.48 -14.89 -17.74
C VAL A 408 4.23 -13.93 -18.67
N THR A 409 5.43 -14.30 -19.11
CA THR A 409 6.23 -13.51 -20.07
C THR A 409 5.45 -13.30 -21.36
N LYS A 410 4.90 -14.38 -21.94
CA LYS A 410 4.08 -14.29 -23.15
C LYS A 410 2.88 -13.36 -22.96
N ALA A 411 2.15 -13.49 -21.86
CA ALA A 411 0.99 -12.66 -21.56
C ALA A 411 1.35 -11.18 -21.41
N TYR A 412 2.48 -10.87 -20.78
CA TYR A 412 2.96 -9.48 -20.67
C TYR A 412 3.24 -8.89 -22.05
N ILE A 413 4.08 -9.57 -22.86
CA ILE A 413 4.50 -9.09 -24.18
C ILE A 413 3.27 -8.91 -25.08
N THR A 414 2.44 -9.94 -25.20
CA THR A 414 1.25 -9.90 -26.07
C THR A 414 0.26 -8.82 -25.63
N SER A 415 0.02 -8.65 -24.33
CA SER A 415 -0.86 -7.60 -23.80
C SER A 415 -0.40 -6.19 -24.20
N ARG A 416 0.91 -5.90 -24.12
CA ARG A 416 1.47 -4.59 -24.52
C ARG A 416 1.37 -4.34 -26.03
N LEU A 417 1.54 -5.37 -26.85
CA LEU A 417 1.40 -5.24 -28.30
C LEU A 417 -0.06 -5.10 -28.73
N GLU A 418 -0.98 -5.79 -28.06
CA GLU A 418 -2.42 -5.71 -28.34
C GLU A 418 -3.03 -4.41 -27.79
N SER A 419 -2.51 -3.86 -26.70
CA SER A 419 -3.04 -2.62 -26.10
C SER A 419 -2.95 -1.43 -27.05
N LEU A 420 -1.94 -1.36 -27.91
CA LEU A 420 -1.75 -0.26 -28.86
C LEU A 420 -2.93 -0.08 -29.82
N ARG A 421 -3.54 -1.19 -30.26
CA ARG A 421 -4.74 -1.14 -31.11
C ARG A 421 -5.90 -0.45 -30.39
N VAL A 422 -6.04 -0.69 -29.10
CA VAL A 422 -7.08 -0.08 -28.26
C VAL A 422 -6.74 1.38 -27.96
N ILE A 423 -5.49 1.67 -27.61
CA ILE A 423 -5.00 3.03 -27.31
C ILE A 423 -5.21 3.96 -28.51
N VAL A 424 -4.79 3.55 -29.71
CA VAL A 424 -4.91 4.37 -30.93
C VAL A 424 -6.38 4.54 -31.34
N ARG A 425 -7.19 3.49 -31.22
CA ARG A 425 -8.61 3.53 -31.59
C ARG A 425 -9.43 4.43 -30.66
N ASP A 426 -9.21 4.30 -29.35
CA ASP A 426 -10.03 4.94 -28.32
C ASP A 426 -9.40 6.27 -27.81
N GLY A 427 -8.21 6.62 -28.28
CA GLY A 427 -7.49 7.85 -27.92
C GLY A 427 -7.06 7.89 -26.46
N LEU A 428 -6.64 6.74 -25.91
CA LEU A 428 -6.19 6.62 -24.52
C LEU A 428 -4.75 7.13 -24.36
N GLU A 429 -4.34 7.38 -23.12
CA GLU A 429 -2.94 7.67 -22.80
C GLU A 429 -2.07 6.44 -23.12
N ASP A 430 -0.95 6.66 -23.81
CA ASP A 430 -0.02 5.59 -24.14
C ASP A 430 0.84 5.27 -22.90
N PRO A 431 0.91 4.00 -22.43
CA PRO A 431 1.81 3.64 -21.34
C PRO A 431 3.28 3.94 -21.61
N LEU A 432 3.70 4.04 -22.89
CA LEU A 432 5.03 4.52 -23.26
C LEU A 432 5.26 5.99 -22.85
N ASP A 433 4.20 6.73 -22.48
CA ASP A 433 4.33 8.09 -22.02
C ASP A 433 4.94 8.22 -20.62
N ASP A 434 4.82 7.19 -19.78
CA ASP A 434 5.42 7.11 -18.46
C ASP A 434 6.65 6.18 -18.48
N LEU A 435 7.78 6.72 -18.94
CA LEU A 435 9.03 5.96 -19.07
C LEU A 435 9.57 5.47 -17.72
N GLY A 436 9.26 6.15 -16.61
CA GLY A 436 9.66 5.70 -15.27
C GLY A 436 8.96 4.40 -14.90
N LEU A 437 7.64 4.34 -15.12
CA LEU A 437 6.85 3.13 -14.91
C LEU A 437 7.26 2.01 -15.87
N VAL A 438 7.47 2.32 -17.16
CA VAL A 438 7.89 1.34 -18.16
C VAL A 438 9.24 0.75 -17.80
N GLN A 439 10.23 1.57 -17.45
CA GLN A 439 11.55 1.10 -17.05
C GLN A 439 11.46 0.20 -15.81
N GLN A 440 10.67 0.59 -14.80
CA GLN A 440 10.47 -0.21 -13.60
C GLN A 440 9.86 -1.59 -13.93
N GLN A 441 8.85 -1.66 -14.81
CA GLN A 441 8.25 -2.94 -15.22
C GLN A 441 9.23 -3.80 -16.03
N LEU A 442 9.99 -3.20 -16.94
CA LEU A 442 10.98 -3.90 -17.76
C LEU A 442 12.16 -4.42 -16.92
N GLU A 443 12.59 -3.69 -15.89
CA GLU A 443 13.58 -4.19 -14.93
C GLU A 443 13.08 -5.44 -14.20
N GLN A 444 11.79 -5.49 -13.84
CA GLN A 444 11.19 -6.69 -13.24
C GLN A 444 11.10 -7.83 -14.24
N LEU A 445 10.65 -7.53 -15.46
CA LEU A 445 10.46 -8.50 -16.54
C LEU A 445 11.79 -9.12 -17.01
N SER A 446 12.88 -8.34 -17.02
CA SER A 446 14.21 -8.79 -17.47
C SER A 446 14.70 -10.09 -16.80
N VAL A 447 14.35 -10.28 -15.52
CA VAL A 447 14.69 -11.48 -14.76
C VAL A 447 13.73 -12.63 -15.10
N ILE A 448 12.45 -12.32 -15.27
CA ILE A 448 11.38 -13.29 -15.57
C ILE A 448 11.65 -13.94 -16.95
N GLU A 449 11.98 -13.12 -17.95
CA GLU A 449 12.28 -13.52 -19.33
C GLU A 449 13.42 -14.55 -19.44
N ARG A 450 14.40 -14.45 -18.54
CA ARG A 450 15.62 -15.29 -18.53
C ARG A 450 15.43 -16.66 -17.87
N CYS A 451 14.30 -16.94 -17.21
CA CYS A 451 14.08 -18.23 -16.55
C CYS A 451 14.03 -19.41 -17.54
N GLU A 452 13.49 -19.18 -18.73
CA GLU A 452 13.29 -20.17 -19.80
C GLU A 452 13.60 -19.46 -21.13
N TYR A 453 14.84 -18.99 -21.24
CA TYR A 453 15.19 -17.96 -22.21
C TYR A 453 14.95 -18.38 -23.66
N GLU A 454 15.18 -19.66 -23.99
CA GLU A 454 14.89 -20.23 -25.32
C GLU A 454 13.45 -19.96 -25.79
N LYS A 455 12.47 -20.21 -24.94
CA LYS A 455 11.05 -19.99 -25.26
C LYS A 455 10.75 -18.49 -25.42
N THR A 456 11.35 -17.67 -24.58
CA THR A 456 11.21 -16.21 -24.65
C THR A 456 11.81 -15.66 -25.95
N CYS A 457 13.02 -16.09 -26.31
CA CYS A 457 13.71 -15.69 -27.54
C CYS A 457 12.92 -16.09 -28.78
N ALA A 458 12.46 -17.35 -28.85
CA ALA A 458 11.65 -17.84 -29.97
C ALA A 458 10.37 -17.01 -30.15
N LEU A 459 9.71 -16.65 -29.04
CA LEU A 459 8.53 -15.78 -29.06
C LEU A 459 8.85 -14.36 -29.56
N LEU A 460 9.92 -13.74 -29.02
CA LEU A 460 10.34 -12.39 -29.40
C LEU A 460 10.74 -12.33 -30.88
N VAL A 461 11.51 -13.31 -31.35
CA VAL A 461 11.88 -13.47 -32.77
C VAL A 461 10.63 -13.54 -33.64
N GLN A 462 9.69 -14.43 -33.31
CA GLN A 462 8.47 -14.61 -34.08
C GLN A 462 7.63 -13.32 -34.16
N LEU A 463 7.39 -12.67 -33.01
CA LEU A 463 6.60 -11.45 -32.94
C LEU A 463 7.28 -10.28 -33.68
N PHE A 464 8.61 -10.18 -33.57
CA PHE A 464 9.39 -9.18 -34.25
C PHE A 464 9.35 -9.35 -35.76
N ASP A 465 9.66 -10.54 -36.28
CA ASP A 465 9.68 -10.80 -37.72
C ASP A 465 8.29 -10.58 -38.33
N GLN A 466 7.23 -10.99 -37.62
CA GLN A 466 5.85 -10.76 -38.05
C GLN A 466 5.49 -9.27 -38.10
N THR A 467 5.82 -8.52 -37.05
CA THR A 467 5.47 -7.09 -36.95
C THR A 467 6.31 -6.25 -37.93
N ALA A 468 7.60 -6.54 -38.07
CA ALA A 468 8.50 -5.86 -38.98
C ALA A 468 8.12 -6.12 -40.44
N GLY A 469 7.74 -7.36 -40.78
CA GLY A 469 7.24 -7.69 -42.12
C GLY A 469 5.96 -6.92 -42.47
N ALA A 470 4.97 -6.93 -41.58
CA ALA A 470 3.71 -6.19 -41.77
C ALA A 470 3.93 -4.67 -41.91
N TYR A 471 4.90 -4.12 -41.19
CA TYR A 471 5.28 -2.72 -41.29
C TYR A 471 5.94 -2.37 -42.63
N GLN A 472 6.85 -3.21 -43.13
CA GLN A 472 7.46 -3.03 -44.46
C GLN A 472 6.42 -3.09 -45.59
N GLU A 473 5.43 -3.98 -45.48
CA GLU A 473 4.32 -4.06 -46.42
C GLU A 473 3.46 -2.77 -46.38
N SER A 474 3.12 -2.30 -45.17
CA SER A 474 2.30 -1.10 -44.98
C SER A 474 3.01 0.18 -45.44
N LEU A 475 4.34 0.26 -45.30
CA LEU A 475 5.18 1.35 -45.81
C LEU A 475 5.14 1.48 -47.34
N SER A 476 4.85 0.40 -48.05
CA SER A 476 4.74 0.41 -49.51
C SER A 476 3.47 1.13 -49.99
N GLN A 477 2.45 1.30 -49.14
CA GLN A 477 1.18 1.99 -49.43
C GLN A 477 0.72 2.88 -48.26
N PRO A 478 1.47 3.95 -47.92
CA PRO A 478 1.28 4.68 -46.67
C PRO A 478 -0.03 5.49 -46.61
N ALA A 479 -0.58 5.90 -47.75
CA ALA A 479 -1.82 6.67 -47.82
C ALA A 479 -3.09 5.88 -47.46
N GLN A 480 -3.05 4.54 -47.50
CA GLN A 480 -4.20 3.67 -47.15
C GLN A 480 -4.11 3.09 -45.73
N HIS A 481 -2.91 3.09 -45.12
CA HIS A 481 -2.62 2.38 -43.87
C HIS A 481 -2.13 3.29 -42.74
N SER A 482 -2.52 4.58 -42.72
CA SER A 482 -1.98 5.55 -41.76
C SER A 482 -2.15 5.14 -40.29
N ILE A 483 -3.29 4.52 -39.92
CA ILE A 483 -3.55 4.07 -38.54
C ILE A 483 -2.76 2.80 -38.21
N GLU A 484 -2.69 1.86 -39.16
CA GLU A 484 -1.98 0.59 -38.98
C GLU A 484 -0.47 0.81 -38.86
N LEU A 485 0.08 1.79 -39.59
CA LEU A 485 1.48 2.22 -39.46
C LEU A 485 1.80 2.68 -38.03
N VAL A 486 0.97 3.54 -37.43
CA VAL A 486 1.18 4.02 -36.05
C VAL A 486 1.13 2.86 -35.04
N ILE A 487 0.19 1.93 -35.21
CA ILE A 487 0.08 0.75 -34.35
C ILE A 487 1.35 -0.12 -34.47
N GLN A 488 1.81 -0.39 -35.69
CA GLN A 488 3.00 -1.20 -35.94
C GLN A 488 4.28 -0.52 -35.46
N GLU A 489 4.42 0.81 -35.60
CA GLU A 489 5.53 1.58 -35.03
C GLU A 489 5.57 1.45 -33.49
N GLY A 490 4.42 1.58 -32.83
CA GLY A 490 4.30 1.36 -31.39
C GLY A 490 4.64 -0.07 -30.99
N GLN A 491 4.23 -1.07 -31.78
CA GLN A 491 4.49 -2.49 -31.48
C GLN A 491 5.99 -2.80 -31.58
N LEU A 492 6.64 -2.31 -32.65
CA LEU A 492 8.09 -2.43 -32.81
C LEU A 492 8.84 -1.69 -31.69
N THR A 493 8.34 -0.53 -31.25
CA THR A 493 8.88 0.21 -30.11
C THR A 493 8.87 -0.61 -28.83
N TRP A 494 7.72 -1.19 -28.47
CA TRP A 494 7.62 -2.09 -27.32
C TRP A 494 8.55 -3.30 -27.44
N LEU A 495 8.62 -3.93 -28.61
CA LEU A 495 9.52 -5.06 -28.85
C LEU A 495 10.99 -4.69 -28.67
N VAL A 496 11.41 -3.51 -29.13
CA VAL A 496 12.79 -3.03 -28.91
C VAL A 496 13.07 -2.84 -27.42
N TYR A 497 12.15 -2.21 -26.68
CA TYR A 497 12.29 -2.02 -25.24
C TYR A 497 12.37 -3.36 -24.48
N ILE A 498 11.51 -4.31 -24.83
CA ILE A 498 11.46 -5.64 -24.22
C ILE A 498 12.70 -6.48 -24.58
N ILE A 499 13.14 -6.47 -25.85
CA ILE A 499 14.39 -7.13 -26.26
C ILE A 499 15.58 -6.52 -25.51
N GLY A 500 15.61 -5.19 -25.38
CA GLY A 500 16.60 -4.47 -24.60
C GLY A 500 16.63 -4.91 -23.13
N SER A 501 15.48 -5.08 -22.48
CA SER A 501 15.41 -5.58 -21.11
C SER A 501 15.84 -7.04 -21.00
N ALA A 502 15.42 -7.90 -21.93
CA ALA A 502 15.82 -9.30 -21.96
C ALA A 502 17.34 -9.45 -22.05
N ILE A 503 17.99 -8.68 -22.93
CA ILE A 503 19.45 -8.66 -23.10
C ILE A 503 20.15 -8.06 -21.86
N GLY A 504 19.64 -6.93 -21.36
CA GLY A 504 20.16 -6.26 -20.17
C GLY A 504 20.00 -7.06 -18.87
N GLY A 505 19.03 -7.97 -18.81
CA GLY A 505 18.75 -8.84 -17.66
C GLY A 505 19.78 -9.95 -17.41
N ARG A 506 20.81 -10.06 -18.26
CA ARG A 506 21.89 -11.05 -18.09
C ARG A 506 22.65 -10.79 -16.78
N LEU A 507 22.76 -11.82 -15.95
CA LEU A 507 23.59 -11.80 -14.75
C LEU A 507 25.08 -11.85 -15.16
N SER A 508 25.90 -10.95 -14.61
CA SER A 508 27.31 -10.75 -14.99
C SER A 508 28.25 -11.96 -14.89
N PHE A 509 27.77 -13.09 -14.38
CA PHE A 509 28.58 -14.28 -14.03
C PHE A 509 28.11 -15.59 -14.69
N THR A 510 27.08 -15.56 -15.53
CA THR A 510 26.62 -16.73 -16.30
C THR A 510 27.07 -16.61 -17.75
N ALA A 511 28.28 -17.10 -18.05
CA ALA A 511 28.70 -17.32 -19.44
C ALA A 511 28.07 -18.63 -19.93
N ASP A 512 27.21 -18.52 -20.93
CA ASP A 512 26.49 -19.64 -21.54
C ASP A 512 26.41 -19.37 -23.05
N ASP A 513 27.11 -20.21 -23.82
CA ASP A 513 27.25 -20.08 -25.27
C ASP A 513 25.89 -20.12 -25.99
N GLU A 514 24.91 -20.86 -25.46
CA GLU A 514 23.57 -20.93 -26.04
C GLU A 514 22.82 -19.60 -25.85
N HIS A 515 22.95 -19.00 -24.66
CA HIS A 515 22.40 -17.68 -24.38
C HIS A 515 23.09 -16.59 -25.20
N ASP A 516 24.39 -16.72 -25.50
CA ASP A 516 25.12 -15.79 -26.38
C ASP A 516 24.58 -15.82 -27.83
N ILE A 517 24.32 -17.00 -28.35
CA ILE A 517 23.74 -17.16 -29.70
C ILE A 517 22.35 -16.53 -29.76
N MET A 518 21.51 -16.79 -28.76
CA MET A 518 20.17 -16.23 -28.68
C MET A 518 20.18 -14.70 -28.52
N ASP A 519 21.05 -14.17 -27.65
CA ASP A 519 21.25 -12.74 -27.49
C ASP A 519 21.69 -12.12 -28.82
N GLY A 520 22.63 -12.75 -29.54
CA GLY A 520 23.06 -12.34 -30.87
C GLY A 520 21.93 -12.35 -31.92
N GLU A 521 21.04 -13.33 -31.87
CA GLU A 521 19.91 -13.44 -32.79
C GLU A 521 18.87 -12.31 -32.60
N LEU A 522 18.51 -12.00 -31.35
CA LEU A 522 17.60 -10.89 -31.04
C LEU A 522 18.20 -9.54 -31.42
N VAL A 523 19.50 -9.40 -31.19
CA VAL A 523 20.28 -8.22 -31.55
C VAL A 523 20.26 -7.96 -33.04
N VAL A 524 20.52 -8.98 -33.87
CA VAL A 524 20.62 -8.81 -35.32
C VAL A 524 19.32 -8.24 -35.86
N ARG A 525 18.19 -8.73 -35.37
CA ARG A 525 16.85 -8.24 -35.73
C ARG A 525 16.63 -6.80 -35.33
N ALA A 526 16.93 -6.46 -34.08
CA ALA A 526 16.85 -5.07 -33.63
C ALA A 526 17.82 -4.16 -34.41
N HIS A 527 18.99 -4.67 -34.79
CA HIS A 527 19.96 -3.98 -35.61
C HIS A 527 19.51 -3.80 -37.07
N ASP A 528 18.74 -4.73 -37.63
CA ASP A 528 18.16 -4.58 -38.97
C ASP A 528 17.13 -3.45 -39.02
N ILE A 529 16.39 -3.20 -37.93
CA ILE A 529 15.60 -1.96 -37.77
C ILE A 529 16.49 -0.72 -37.74
N ILE A 530 17.62 -0.77 -37.03
CA ILE A 530 18.57 0.36 -36.93
C ILE A 530 19.24 0.67 -38.27
N LYS A 531 19.62 -0.36 -39.04
CA LYS A 531 20.23 -0.23 -40.37
C LYS A 531 19.28 0.38 -41.39
N ASN A 532 17.98 0.10 -41.24
CA ASN A 532 16.97 0.82 -41.98
C ASN A 532 16.79 2.20 -41.35
N LEU A 533 17.72 3.12 -41.64
CA LEU A 533 17.80 4.48 -41.09
C LEU A 533 16.46 5.22 -41.13
N SER A 534 15.67 5.00 -42.19
CA SER A 534 14.31 5.57 -42.31
C SER A 534 13.35 5.03 -41.25
N LEU A 535 13.45 3.74 -40.94
CA LEU A 535 12.66 3.02 -39.95
C LEU A 535 13.01 3.47 -38.53
N LYS A 536 14.31 3.55 -38.22
CA LYS A 536 14.81 4.09 -36.95
C LYS A 536 14.37 5.54 -36.74
N GLU A 537 14.58 6.41 -37.73
CA GLU A 537 14.20 7.82 -37.62
C GLU A 537 12.69 8.00 -37.46
N ASN A 538 11.87 7.21 -38.17
CA ASN A 538 10.41 7.28 -38.05
C ASN A 538 9.94 6.79 -36.67
N ILE A 539 10.45 5.65 -36.18
CA ILE A 539 10.15 5.15 -34.85
C ILE A 539 10.55 6.18 -33.77
N ILE A 540 11.75 6.76 -33.85
CA ILE A 540 12.17 7.79 -32.89
C ILE A 540 11.29 9.04 -33.00
N ARG A 541 10.98 9.51 -34.21
CA ARG A 541 10.14 10.71 -34.42
C ARG A 541 8.68 10.50 -34.01
N SER A 542 8.19 9.27 -34.01
CA SER A 542 6.84 8.93 -33.53
C SER A 542 6.70 9.15 -32.02
N GLN A 543 7.80 9.15 -31.28
CA GLN A 543 7.80 9.40 -29.84
C GLN A 543 7.76 10.90 -29.53
N ALA A 544 7.19 11.23 -28.37
CA ALA A 544 7.24 12.59 -27.82
C ALA A 544 8.70 13.11 -27.73
N ILE A 545 8.92 14.40 -27.98
CA ILE A 545 10.25 15.01 -28.17
C ILE A 545 11.19 14.73 -26.98
N ASP A 546 10.65 14.75 -25.77
CA ASP A 546 11.33 14.44 -24.52
C ASP A 546 11.79 12.97 -24.39
N LYS A 547 11.18 12.05 -25.15
CA LYS A 547 11.43 10.61 -25.11
C LYS A 547 12.39 10.10 -26.17
N GLN A 548 12.62 10.90 -27.22
CA GLN A 548 13.47 10.52 -28.36
C GLN A 548 14.91 10.19 -27.91
N GLN A 549 15.46 10.98 -26.99
CA GLN A 549 16.83 10.77 -26.49
C GLN A 549 16.96 9.46 -25.69
N GLN A 550 15.95 9.11 -24.91
CA GLN A 550 15.96 7.87 -24.13
C GLN A 550 15.83 6.66 -25.06
N MET A 551 14.93 6.70 -26.05
CA MET A 551 14.85 5.63 -27.06
C MET A 551 16.20 5.41 -27.78
N VAL A 552 16.90 6.49 -28.13
CA VAL A 552 18.27 6.40 -28.66
C VAL A 552 19.20 5.70 -27.68
N GLN A 553 19.17 6.07 -26.40
CA GLN A 553 20.00 5.44 -25.37
C GLN A 553 19.71 3.93 -25.21
N TRP A 554 18.47 3.48 -25.39
CA TRP A 554 18.15 2.05 -25.33
C TRP A 554 18.68 1.30 -26.55
N PHE A 555 18.58 1.89 -27.75
CA PHE A 555 19.27 1.36 -28.92
C PHE A 555 20.79 1.31 -28.71
N ASP A 556 21.38 2.34 -28.10
CA ASP A 556 22.82 2.37 -27.81
C ASP A 556 23.21 1.34 -26.75
N ASN A 557 22.42 1.17 -25.69
CA ASN A 557 22.62 0.15 -24.66
C ASN A 557 22.50 -1.26 -25.23
N LEU A 558 21.54 -1.47 -26.14
CA LEU A 558 21.40 -2.71 -26.88
C LEU A 558 22.69 -2.98 -27.66
N MET A 559 23.16 -2.02 -28.47
CA MET A 559 24.41 -2.13 -29.21
C MET A 559 25.66 -2.28 -28.32
N ALA A 560 25.69 -1.67 -27.14
CA ALA A 560 26.75 -1.83 -26.17
C ALA A 560 26.73 -3.25 -25.55
N GLY A 561 25.54 -3.80 -25.29
CA GLY A 561 25.37 -5.19 -24.87
C GLY A 561 25.89 -6.17 -25.93
N VAL A 562 25.69 -5.84 -27.20
CA VAL A 562 26.20 -6.57 -28.36
C VAL A 562 27.71 -6.54 -28.42
N GLU A 563 28.31 -5.36 -28.36
CA GLU A 563 29.75 -5.22 -28.33
C GLU A 563 30.33 -5.98 -27.14
N ARG A 564 29.73 -5.87 -25.95
CA ARG A 564 30.18 -6.58 -24.75
C ARG A 564 30.11 -8.10 -24.90
N ASN A 565 29.01 -8.64 -25.44
CA ASN A 565 28.83 -10.08 -25.64
C ASN A 565 29.72 -10.60 -26.80
N LEU A 566 29.94 -9.82 -27.85
CA LEU A 566 30.86 -10.15 -28.96
C LEU A 566 32.35 -9.99 -28.55
N LEU A 567 32.65 -9.11 -27.60
CA LEU A 567 33.98 -8.87 -27.04
C LEU A 567 34.33 -9.83 -25.90
N VAL A 568 33.48 -10.82 -25.58
CA VAL A 568 33.88 -11.95 -24.73
C VAL A 568 34.99 -12.70 -25.47
N LYS A 569 36.21 -12.22 -25.25
CA LYS A 569 37.46 -12.94 -25.43
C LYS A 569 37.43 -14.14 -24.49
N ASN A 570 36.77 -15.19 -24.92
CA ASN A 570 37.05 -16.60 -24.64
C ASN A 570 36.53 -17.40 -25.85
N ARG A 571 36.98 -16.99 -27.04
CA ARG A 571 36.97 -17.81 -28.27
C ARG A 571 38.25 -18.66 -28.38
N ASP A 572 38.88 -18.96 -27.24
CA ASP A 572 39.98 -19.91 -27.11
C ASP A 572 39.61 -20.99 -26.08
#